data_AF-A0AAU9DF25-F1
#
_entry.id   AF-A0AAU9DF25-F1
#
_cell.length_a   1.000
_cell.length_b   1.000
_cell.length_c   1.000
_cell.angle_alpha   90.00
_cell.angle_beta   90.00
_cell.angle_gamma   90.00
#
_symmetry.space_group_name_H-M   'P 1'
#
loop_
_entity.id
_entity.type
_entity.pdbx_description
1 polymer ?
#
loop_
_entity_poly.entity_id
_entity_poly.type
_entity_poly.pdbx_seq_one_letter_code
_entity_poly.pdbx_strand_id
1 'polypeptide(L)'
;MNSEKDKQEQEEKAKMEETKQGGEANVEQQEELLEEESHTAQENEELAKLQEELDKEKDKYLRMYSEYENFRRRTAREKLDLIKTANESIFKALLPIVDDFERAEASFEGDADKETMKEGFALIMNKLNDTLKREGMELIEVKAGDDFDTETQEAITQIPAPSPELKGKIVDVVEKGYKIGDKVIRYAKVVIGA
;
A
#
# COMPACT_ATOMS: atom_id res chain seq x y z
N MET A 1 66.59 -63.67 -62.94
CA MET A 1 66.31 -64.02 -61.54
C MET A 1 66.14 -62.82 -60.60
N ASN A 2 66.28 -61.56 -61.06
CA ASN A 2 66.18 -60.39 -60.17
C ASN A 2 64.86 -59.59 -60.20
N SER A 3 63.94 -59.81 -61.15
CA SER A 3 62.72 -58.96 -61.23
C SER A 3 61.52 -59.45 -60.42
N GLU A 4 61.57 -60.67 -59.87
CA GLU A 4 60.47 -61.20 -59.03
C GLU A 4 60.67 -60.84 -57.55
N LYS A 5 61.90 -60.66 -57.08
CA LYS A 5 62.22 -60.28 -55.70
C LYS A 5 61.89 -58.81 -55.40
N ASP A 6 62.21 -57.90 -56.32
CA ASP A 6 61.92 -56.47 -56.17
C ASP A 6 60.41 -56.15 -56.20
N LYS A 7 59.62 -56.98 -56.88
CA LYS A 7 58.16 -56.85 -56.93
C LYS A 7 57.49 -57.30 -55.63
N GLN A 8 58.00 -58.36 -54.99
CA GLN A 8 57.49 -58.84 -53.70
C GLN A 8 57.82 -57.87 -52.55
N GLU A 9 59.00 -57.25 -52.56
CA GLU A 9 59.37 -56.25 -51.54
C GLU A 9 58.56 -54.93 -51.66
N GLN A 10 58.14 -54.55 -52.87
CA GLN A 10 57.26 -53.39 -53.07
C GLN A 10 55.80 -53.68 -52.67
N GLU A 11 55.29 -54.89 -52.92
CA GLU A 11 53.95 -55.30 -52.47
C GLU A 11 53.85 -55.46 -50.94
N GLU A 12 54.89 -55.93 -50.26
CA GLU A 12 54.93 -55.99 -48.80
C GLU A 12 55.01 -54.61 -48.13
N LYS A 13 55.78 -53.67 -48.71
CA LYS A 13 55.83 -52.28 -48.21
C LYS A 13 54.52 -51.53 -48.42
N ALA A 14 53.87 -51.70 -49.57
CA ALA A 14 52.56 -51.10 -49.85
C ALA A 14 51.47 -51.65 -48.91
N LYS A 15 51.46 -52.96 -48.64
CA LYS A 15 50.54 -53.57 -47.65
C LYS A 15 50.81 -53.10 -46.22
N MET A 16 52.08 -52.89 -45.83
CA MET A 16 52.43 -52.35 -44.51
C MET A 16 52.04 -50.88 -44.33
N GLU A 17 52.10 -50.06 -45.39
CA GLU A 17 51.62 -48.66 -45.37
C GLU A 17 50.09 -48.57 -45.35
N GLU A 18 49.37 -49.38 -46.13
CA GLU A 18 47.89 -49.45 -46.08
C GLU A 18 47.37 -49.95 -44.72
N THR A 19 48.07 -50.91 -44.10
CA THR A 19 47.69 -51.44 -42.77
C THR A 19 47.97 -50.43 -41.64
N LYS A 20 48.99 -49.56 -41.79
CA LYS A 20 49.26 -48.47 -40.84
C LYS A 20 48.28 -47.31 -40.98
N GLN A 21 47.98 -46.88 -42.21
CA GLN A 21 46.99 -45.82 -42.47
C GLN A 21 45.57 -46.24 -42.04
N GLY A 22 45.18 -47.50 -42.25
CA GLY A 22 43.90 -48.03 -41.78
C GLY A 22 43.81 -48.19 -40.25
N GLY A 23 44.95 -48.35 -39.56
CA GLY A 23 45.03 -48.39 -38.11
C GLY A 23 44.96 -47.00 -37.46
N GLU A 24 45.67 -46.02 -38.03
CA GLU A 24 45.66 -44.62 -37.56
C GLU A 24 44.29 -43.95 -37.76
N ALA A 25 43.66 -44.15 -38.93
CA ALA A 25 42.33 -43.60 -39.22
C ALA A 25 41.20 -44.21 -38.35
N ASN A 26 41.36 -45.46 -37.90
CA ASN A 26 40.40 -46.13 -37.01
C ASN A 26 40.57 -45.70 -35.55
N VAL A 27 41.78 -45.31 -35.14
CA VAL A 27 42.05 -44.75 -33.81
C VAL A 27 41.55 -43.30 -33.72
N GLU A 28 41.77 -42.47 -34.74
CA GLU A 28 41.24 -41.10 -34.81
C GLU A 28 39.70 -41.07 -34.79
N GLN A 29 39.03 -41.93 -35.56
CA GLN A 29 37.57 -42.04 -35.54
C GLN A 29 37.02 -42.51 -34.19
N GLN A 30 37.75 -43.38 -33.50
CA GLN A 30 37.35 -43.89 -32.19
C GLN A 30 37.57 -42.85 -31.07
N GLU A 31 38.61 -42.02 -31.17
CA GLU A 31 38.82 -40.86 -30.28
C GLU A 31 37.77 -39.77 -30.50
N GLU A 32 37.40 -39.47 -31.75
CA GLU A 32 36.38 -38.45 -32.09
C GLU A 32 34.98 -38.85 -31.59
N LEU A 33 34.62 -40.14 -31.69
CA LEU A 33 33.38 -40.71 -31.12
C LEU A 33 33.37 -40.67 -29.58
N LEU A 34 34.50 -40.93 -28.93
CA LEU A 34 34.64 -40.87 -27.47
C LEU A 34 34.57 -39.42 -26.96
N GLU A 35 35.13 -38.46 -27.71
CA GLU A 35 35.00 -37.03 -27.41
C GLU A 35 33.55 -36.56 -27.56
N GLU A 36 32.86 -36.91 -28.66
CA GLU A 36 31.43 -36.58 -28.86
C GLU A 36 30.51 -37.18 -27.78
N GLU A 37 30.72 -38.44 -27.39
CA GLU A 37 29.98 -39.08 -26.29
C GLU A 37 30.25 -38.40 -24.95
N SER A 38 31.49 -37.97 -24.69
CA SER A 38 31.84 -37.23 -23.47
C SER A 38 31.20 -35.84 -23.44
N HIS A 39 31.13 -35.17 -24.59
CA HIS A 39 30.56 -33.82 -24.72
C HIS A 39 29.03 -33.85 -24.58
N THR A 40 28.37 -34.85 -25.18
CA THR A 40 26.92 -35.07 -24.99
C THR A 40 26.57 -35.53 -23.58
N ALA A 41 27.44 -36.29 -22.92
CA ALA A 41 27.25 -36.64 -21.50
C ALA A 41 27.34 -35.39 -20.60
N GLN A 42 28.29 -34.48 -20.86
CA GLN A 42 28.43 -33.21 -20.15
C GLN A 42 27.24 -32.27 -20.38
N GLU A 43 26.78 -32.10 -21.63
CA GLU A 43 25.60 -31.28 -21.94
C GLU A 43 24.32 -31.84 -21.28
N ASN A 44 24.15 -33.16 -21.25
CA ASN A 44 23.02 -33.78 -20.55
C ASN A 44 23.09 -33.57 -19.03
N GLU A 45 24.28 -33.57 -18.45
CA GLU A 45 24.47 -33.29 -17.02
C GLU A 45 24.19 -31.82 -16.69
N GLU A 46 24.59 -30.87 -17.55
CA GLU A 46 24.24 -29.45 -17.43
C GLU A 46 22.74 -29.20 -17.61
N LEU A 47 22.10 -29.83 -18.60
CA LEU A 47 20.65 -29.76 -18.79
C LEU A 47 19.89 -30.29 -17.57
N ALA A 48 20.34 -31.40 -16.99
CA ALA A 48 19.75 -31.96 -15.78
C ALA A 48 19.87 -30.99 -14.58
N LYS A 49 21.04 -30.37 -14.39
CA LYS A 49 21.24 -29.35 -13.34
C LYS A 49 20.36 -28.12 -13.57
N LEU A 50 20.27 -27.63 -14.79
CA LEU A 50 19.45 -26.47 -15.14
C LEU A 50 17.95 -26.75 -14.94
N GLN A 51 17.50 -27.96 -15.25
CA GLN A 51 16.13 -28.41 -14.99
C GLN A 51 15.83 -28.49 -13.49
N GLU A 52 16.76 -29.01 -12.69
CA GLU A 52 16.63 -29.06 -11.23
C GLU A 52 16.58 -27.65 -10.61
N GLU A 53 17.43 -26.72 -11.07
CA GLU A 53 17.40 -25.31 -10.65
C GLU A 53 16.09 -24.62 -11.03
N LEU A 54 15.61 -24.87 -12.25
CA LEU A 54 14.34 -24.32 -12.73
C LEU A 54 13.18 -24.82 -11.87
N ASP A 55 13.15 -26.10 -11.51
CA ASP A 55 12.08 -26.67 -10.70
C ASP A 55 12.16 -26.19 -9.24
N LYS A 56 13.36 -25.99 -8.69
CA LYS A 56 13.56 -25.30 -7.39
C LYS A 56 13.05 -23.87 -7.41
N GLU A 57 13.33 -23.10 -8.47
CA GLU A 57 12.90 -21.71 -8.54
C GLU A 57 11.39 -21.59 -8.80
N LYS A 58 10.78 -22.53 -9.55
CA LYS A 58 9.31 -22.62 -9.69
C LYS A 58 8.63 -22.91 -8.36
N ASP A 59 9.15 -23.85 -7.56
CA ASP A 59 8.59 -24.17 -6.25
C ASP A 59 8.66 -22.95 -5.32
N LYS A 60 9.83 -22.30 -5.29
CA LYS A 60 10.04 -21.05 -4.54
C LYS A 60 9.11 -19.93 -5.01
N TYR A 61 8.92 -19.77 -6.32
CA TYR A 61 7.98 -18.81 -6.89
C TYR A 61 6.54 -19.12 -6.47
N LEU A 62 6.10 -20.38 -6.55
CA LEU A 62 4.74 -20.77 -6.18
C LEU A 62 4.48 -20.52 -4.69
N ARG A 63 5.45 -20.84 -3.84
CA ARG A 63 5.39 -20.55 -2.41
C ARG A 63 5.33 -19.05 -2.15
N MET A 64 6.20 -18.25 -2.79
CA MET A 64 6.22 -16.80 -2.63
C MET A 64 4.93 -16.15 -3.14
N TYR A 65 4.36 -16.67 -4.23
CA TYR A 65 3.06 -16.25 -4.74
C TYR A 65 1.94 -16.53 -3.74
N SER A 66 1.94 -17.71 -3.11
CA SER A 66 0.99 -18.06 -2.06
C SER A 66 1.11 -17.16 -0.82
N GLU A 67 2.35 -16.91 -0.36
CA GLU A 67 2.62 -16.00 0.75
C GLU A 67 2.15 -14.56 0.43
N TYR A 68 2.36 -14.11 -0.81
CA TYR A 68 1.87 -12.81 -1.29
C TYR A 68 0.35 -12.73 -1.36
N GLU A 69 -0.34 -13.74 -1.88
CA GLU A 69 -1.81 -13.76 -1.89
C GLU A 69 -2.39 -13.76 -0.48
N ASN A 70 -1.80 -14.53 0.43
CA ASN A 70 -2.19 -14.57 1.84
C ASN A 70 -1.96 -13.21 2.51
N PHE A 71 -0.81 -12.57 2.27
CA PHE A 71 -0.52 -11.22 2.74
C PHE A 71 -1.56 -10.23 2.21
N ARG A 72 -1.80 -10.19 0.90
CA ARG A 72 -2.78 -9.29 0.26
C ARG A 72 -4.17 -9.45 0.87
N ARG A 73 -4.63 -10.69 1.07
CA ARG A 73 -5.93 -10.99 1.69
C ARG A 73 -5.97 -10.55 3.15
N ARG A 74 -4.90 -10.79 3.92
CA ARG A 74 -4.79 -10.36 5.33
C ARG A 74 -4.82 -8.84 5.44
N THR A 75 -3.98 -8.14 4.68
CA THR A 75 -3.91 -6.67 4.66
C THR A 75 -5.23 -6.04 4.23
N ALA A 76 -5.94 -6.63 3.25
CA ALA A 76 -7.26 -6.14 2.87
C ALA A 76 -8.27 -6.26 4.03
N ARG A 77 -8.24 -7.38 4.78
CA ARG A 77 -9.08 -7.58 5.96
C ARG A 77 -8.74 -6.59 7.07
N GLU A 78 -7.45 -6.46 7.41
CA GLU A 78 -6.99 -5.49 8.42
C GLU A 78 -7.39 -4.06 8.07
N LYS A 79 -7.28 -3.66 6.79
CA LYS A 79 -7.73 -2.34 6.34
C LYS A 79 -9.25 -2.14 6.54
N LEU A 80 -10.05 -3.15 6.22
CA LEU A 80 -11.50 -3.09 6.45
C LEU A 80 -11.83 -2.99 7.94
N ASP A 81 -11.13 -3.74 8.77
CA ASP A 81 -11.34 -3.73 10.21
C ASP A 81 -10.91 -2.38 10.81
N LEU A 82 -9.78 -1.82 10.37
CA LEU A 82 -9.36 -0.47 10.73
C LEU A 82 -10.40 0.59 10.35
N ILE A 83 -11.01 0.52 9.18
CA ILE A 83 -12.06 1.46 8.78
C ILE A 83 -13.30 1.30 9.66
N LYS A 84 -13.68 0.06 10.00
CA LYS A 84 -14.84 -0.22 10.88
C LYS A 84 -14.61 0.29 12.30
N THR A 85 -13.39 0.16 12.83
CA THR A 85 -13.06 0.56 14.20
C THR A 85 -12.44 1.96 14.29
N ALA A 86 -12.23 2.66 13.17
CA ALA A 86 -11.64 4.00 13.14
C ALA A 86 -12.39 5.01 14.04
N ASN A 87 -13.72 4.87 14.13
CA ASN A 87 -14.55 5.76 14.94
C ASN A 87 -14.77 5.26 16.38
N GLU A 88 -14.25 4.07 16.74
CA GLU A 88 -14.47 3.46 18.04
C GLU A 88 -13.94 4.34 19.18
N SER A 89 -12.78 4.97 19.01
CA SER A 89 -12.21 5.88 20.00
C SER A 89 -13.11 7.09 20.25
N ILE A 90 -13.63 7.69 19.17
CA ILE A 90 -14.52 8.86 19.23
C ILE A 90 -15.82 8.49 19.96
N PHE A 91 -16.44 7.35 19.61
CA PHE A 91 -17.66 6.92 20.30
C PHE A 91 -17.41 6.68 21.79
N LYS A 92 -16.31 6.00 22.15
CA LYS A 92 -15.93 5.82 23.56
C LYS A 92 -15.69 7.14 24.29
N ALA A 93 -15.14 8.14 23.61
CA ALA A 93 -14.93 9.47 24.18
C ALA A 93 -16.25 10.25 24.37
N LEU A 94 -17.26 10.01 23.52
CA LEU A 94 -18.56 10.67 23.60
C LEU A 94 -19.53 10.03 24.60
N LEU A 95 -19.40 8.73 24.90
CA LEU A 95 -20.30 8.04 25.85
C LEU A 95 -20.41 8.76 27.21
N PRO A 96 -19.31 9.20 27.86
CA PRO A 96 -19.40 9.93 29.13
C PRO A 96 -20.15 11.27 29.05
N ILE A 97 -20.33 11.85 27.86
CA ILE A 97 -21.11 13.07 27.67
C ILE A 97 -22.59 12.72 27.55
N VAL A 98 -22.92 11.62 26.86
CA VAL A 98 -24.29 11.07 26.82
C VAL A 98 -24.74 10.71 28.23
N ASP A 99 -23.91 10.03 29.01
CA ASP A 99 -24.20 9.68 30.41
C ASP A 99 -24.47 10.93 31.27
N ASP A 100 -23.76 12.03 31.02
CA ASP A 100 -23.98 13.29 31.75
C ASP A 100 -25.28 13.98 31.32
N PHE A 101 -25.64 13.91 30.04
CA PHE A 101 -26.95 14.40 29.57
C PHE A 101 -28.10 13.61 30.18
N GLU A 102 -28.02 12.27 30.20
CA GLU A 102 -29.05 11.42 30.83
C GLU A 102 -29.17 11.73 32.34
N ARG A 103 -28.04 11.93 33.03
CA ARG A 103 -28.01 12.33 34.44
C ARG A 103 -28.64 13.71 34.66
N ALA A 104 -28.37 14.67 33.78
CA ALA A 104 -28.95 15.99 33.84
C ALA A 104 -30.47 15.94 33.60
N GLU A 105 -30.92 15.15 32.63
CA GLU A 105 -32.34 14.95 32.33
C GLU A 105 -33.10 14.36 33.52
N ALA A 106 -32.57 13.30 34.14
CA ALA A 106 -33.16 12.71 35.35
C ALA A 106 -33.23 13.70 36.52
N SER A 107 -32.34 14.70 36.55
CA SER A 107 -32.36 15.76 37.58
C SER A 107 -33.42 16.83 37.30
N PHE A 108 -33.98 16.90 36.10
CA PHE A 108 -35.04 17.85 35.73
C PHE A 108 -36.44 17.39 36.12
N GLU A 109 -36.64 16.11 36.46
CA GLU A 109 -37.94 15.60 36.94
C GLU A 109 -38.30 16.05 38.37
N GLY A 110 -37.41 16.79 39.06
CA GLY A 110 -37.65 17.38 40.39
C GLY A 110 -37.81 18.91 40.39
N ASP A 111 -37.89 19.53 41.58
CA ASP A 111 -37.93 21.00 41.78
C ASP A 111 -36.55 21.66 41.58
N ALA A 112 -35.81 21.29 40.54
CA ALA A 112 -34.51 21.90 40.24
C ALA A 112 -34.69 23.34 39.75
N ASP A 113 -33.88 24.27 40.29
CA ASP A 113 -33.88 25.67 39.86
C ASP A 113 -33.31 25.80 38.43
N LYS A 114 -33.90 26.70 37.64
CA LYS A 114 -33.50 26.98 36.24
C LYS A 114 -32.04 27.41 36.12
N GLU A 115 -31.49 28.05 37.14
CA GLU A 115 -30.09 28.49 37.16
C GLU A 115 -29.15 27.29 37.28
N THR A 116 -29.42 26.37 38.21
CA THR A 116 -28.70 25.10 38.36
C THR A 116 -28.76 24.24 37.09
N MET A 117 -29.91 24.23 36.40
CA MET A 117 -30.05 23.54 35.12
C MET A 117 -29.13 24.13 34.04
N LYS A 118 -29.10 25.46 33.91
CA LYS A 118 -28.23 26.15 32.94
C LYS A 118 -26.75 25.87 33.19
N GLU A 119 -26.34 25.90 34.46
CA GLU A 119 -24.97 25.58 34.85
C GLU A 119 -24.61 24.12 34.50
N GLY A 120 -25.49 23.16 34.79
CA GLY A 120 -25.31 21.76 34.43
C GLY A 120 -25.11 21.56 32.93
N PHE A 121 -25.97 22.16 32.11
CA PHE A 121 -25.82 22.12 30.64
C PHE A 121 -24.53 22.79 30.16
N ALA A 122 -24.13 23.91 30.76
CA ALA A 122 -22.88 24.58 30.42
C ALA A 122 -21.66 23.70 30.71
N LEU A 123 -21.67 22.96 31.83
CA LEU A 123 -20.61 22.01 32.17
C LEU A 123 -20.53 20.87 31.14
N ILE A 124 -21.66 20.30 30.74
CA ILE A 124 -21.70 19.24 29.71
C ILE A 124 -21.20 19.76 28.37
N MET A 125 -21.61 20.98 27.98
CA MET A 125 -21.15 21.60 26.74
C MET A 125 -19.63 21.87 26.75
N ASN A 126 -19.08 22.31 27.88
CA ASN A 126 -17.64 22.48 28.04
C ASN A 126 -16.91 21.13 27.92
N LYS A 127 -17.41 20.09 28.60
CA LYS A 127 -16.87 18.72 28.50
C LYS A 127 -16.90 18.20 27.06
N LEU A 128 -17.97 18.46 26.31
CA LEU A 128 -18.07 18.12 24.89
C LEU A 128 -17.00 18.82 24.06
N ASN A 129 -16.88 20.14 24.19
CA ASN A 129 -15.89 20.91 23.44
C ASN A 129 -14.45 20.45 23.76
N ASP A 130 -14.14 20.19 25.02
CA ASP A 130 -12.80 19.73 25.43
C ASP A 130 -12.52 18.31 24.94
N THR A 131 -13.53 17.44 24.94
CA THR A 131 -13.43 16.08 24.40
C THR A 131 -13.17 16.11 22.89
N LEU A 132 -13.94 16.91 22.14
CA LEU A 132 -13.74 17.07 20.69
C LEU A 132 -12.35 17.60 20.35
N LYS A 133 -11.87 18.61 21.09
CA LYS A 133 -10.50 19.12 20.95
C LYS A 133 -9.44 18.05 21.21
N ARG A 134 -9.62 17.21 22.24
CA ARG A 134 -8.70 16.12 22.56
C ARG A 134 -8.66 15.05 21.47
N GLU A 135 -9.79 14.76 20.83
CA GLU A 135 -9.86 13.88 19.65
C GLU A 135 -9.37 14.56 18.35
N GLY A 136 -8.85 15.79 18.42
CA GLY A 136 -8.23 16.51 17.31
C GLY A 136 -9.18 17.38 16.49
N MET A 137 -10.45 17.51 16.90
CA MET A 137 -11.41 18.41 16.26
C MET A 137 -11.28 19.83 16.78
N GLU A 138 -10.95 20.74 15.87
CA GLU A 138 -10.75 22.16 16.16
C GLU A 138 -11.86 23.01 15.54
N LEU A 139 -12.25 24.06 16.25
CA LEU A 139 -13.15 25.08 15.74
C LEU A 139 -12.39 25.96 14.73
N ILE A 140 -12.99 26.22 13.58
CA ILE A 140 -12.50 27.26 12.66
C ILE A 140 -12.92 28.61 13.23
N GLU A 141 -11.94 29.40 13.68
CA GLU A 141 -12.20 30.73 14.24
C GLU A 141 -12.61 31.69 13.13
N VAL A 142 -13.89 32.05 13.12
CA VAL A 142 -14.47 33.01 12.19
C VAL A 142 -15.33 33.97 12.98
N LYS A 143 -15.16 35.27 12.75
CA LYS A 143 -15.91 36.33 13.40
C LYS A 143 -16.48 37.29 12.35
N ALA A 144 -17.55 37.98 12.72
CA ALA A 144 -18.03 39.10 11.94
C ALA A 144 -16.92 40.17 11.83
N GLY A 145 -16.69 40.66 10.61
CA GLY A 145 -15.60 41.57 10.27
C GLY A 145 -14.33 40.89 9.74
N ASP A 146 -14.22 39.57 9.82
CA ASP A 146 -13.10 38.85 9.21
C ASP A 146 -13.23 38.84 7.67
N ASP A 147 -12.08 38.65 7.00
CA ASP A 147 -12.04 38.43 5.56
C ASP A 147 -12.62 37.05 5.21
N PHE A 148 -13.35 37.00 4.09
CA PHE A 148 -13.91 35.75 3.60
C PHE A 148 -12.82 34.86 3.01
N ASP A 149 -12.76 33.62 3.45
CA ASP A 149 -11.80 32.61 3.02
C ASP A 149 -12.50 31.35 2.49
N THR A 150 -12.36 31.10 1.19
CA THR A 150 -12.96 29.93 0.52
C THR A 150 -12.35 28.59 0.94
N GLU A 151 -11.16 28.56 1.54
CA GLU A 151 -10.53 27.30 1.98
C GLU A 151 -11.20 26.74 3.23
N THR A 152 -11.82 27.60 4.05
CA THR A 152 -12.39 27.23 5.35
C THR A 152 -13.84 27.65 5.56
N GLN A 153 -14.40 28.46 4.66
CA GLN A 153 -15.72 29.08 4.80
C GLN A 153 -16.58 28.90 3.54
N GLU A 154 -17.90 28.84 3.75
CA GLU A 154 -18.93 28.74 2.72
C GLU A 154 -19.88 29.94 2.84
N ALA A 155 -19.96 30.77 1.80
CA ALA A 155 -20.90 31.89 1.78
C ALA A 155 -22.31 31.40 1.38
N ILE A 156 -23.27 31.42 2.31
CA ILE A 156 -24.64 31.00 2.00
C ILE A 156 -25.36 32.09 1.20
N THR A 157 -25.14 33.34 1.56
CA THR A 157 -25.82 34.49 0.95
C THR A 157 -25.02 35.76 1.13
N GLN A 158 -25.42 36.78 0.37
CA GLN A 158 -24.91 38.14 0.49
C GLN A 158 -26.04 39.09 0.88
N ILE A 159 -25.75 40.01 1.78
CA ILE A 159 -26.67 41.08 2.17
C ILE A 159 -26.01 42.44 1.91
N PRO A 160 -26.77 43.53 1.69
CA PRO A 160 -26.19 44.85 1.62
C PRO A 160 -25.32 45.12 2.86
N ALA A 161 -24.07 45.54 2.66
CA ALA A 161 -23.16 45.75 3.78
C ALA A 161 -23.75 46.81 4.74
N PRO A 162 -23.92 46.49 6.05
CA PRO A 162 -24.50 47.43 7.01
C PRO A 162 -23.58 48.61 7.33
N SER A 163 -22.28 48.48 7.00
CA SER A 163 -21.31 49.56 7.01
C SER A 163 -20.34 49.43 5.83
N PRO A 164 -19.69 50.52 5.39
CA PRO A 164 -18.69 50.47 4.32
C PRO A 164 -17.52 49.52 4.61
N GLU A 165 -17.17 49.35 5.88
CA GLU A 165 -16.06 48.50 6.33
C GLU A 165 -16.36 47.01 6.15
N LEU A 166 -17.64 46.61 6.17
CA LEU A 166 -18.06 45.21 6.03
C LEU A 166 -18.31 44.78 4.58
N LYS A 167 -18.03 45.66 3.62
CA LYS A 167 -18.14 45.32 2.20
C LYS A 167 -17.09 44.28 1.81
N GLY A 168 -17.54 43.14 1.28
CA GLY A 168 -16.71 41.98 0.94
C GLY A 168 -16.27 41.13 2.14
N LYS A 169 -16.70 41.47 3.36
CA LYS A 169 -16.34 40.78 4.60
C LYS A 169 -17.50 40.00 5.18
N ILE A 170 -17.18 39.15 6.16
CA ILE A 170 -18.18 38.37 6.89
C ILE A 170 -19.01 39.30 7.76
N VAL A 171 -20.32 39.29 7.55
CA VAL A 171 -21.27 40.05 8.37
C VAL A 171 -21.79 39.21 9.53
N ASP A 172 -22.00 37.91 9.30
CA ASP A 172 -22.47 36.98 10.33
C ASP A 172 -22.01 35.55 10.05
N VAL A 173 -21.89 34.76 11.12
CA VAL A 173 -21.53 33.33 11.08
C VAL A 173 -22.75 32.51 11.48
N VAL A 174 -23.42 31.92 10.48
CA VAL A 174 -24.65 31.16 10.66
C VAL A 174 -24.37 29.78 11.26
N GLU A 175 -23.27 29.14 10.83
CA GLU A 175 -22.89 27.83 11.29
C GLU A 175 -21.37 27.74 11.49
N LYS A 176 -20.95 27.24 12.65
CA LYS A 176 -19.53 27.11 13.00
C LYS A 176 -18.82 26.07 12.10
N GLY A 177 -17.62 26.39 11.63
CA GLY A 177 -16.78 25.43 10.93
C GLY A 177 -15.93 24.58 11.87
N TYR A 178 -15.55 23.38 11.44
CA TYR A 178 -14.67 22.48 12.20
C TYR A 178 -13.66 21.80 11.27
N LYS A 179 -12.45 21.57 11.78
CA LYS A 179 -11.36 20.88 11.08
C LYS A 179 -10.66 19.86 11.97
N ILE A 180 -9.94 18.91 11.36
CA ILE A 180 -9.02 17.99 12.04
C ILE A 180 -7.67 18.11 11.34
N GLY A 181 -6.66 18.62 12.05
CA GLY A 181 -5.41 19.06 11.42
C GLY A 181 -5.70 20.07 10.31
N ASP A 182 -5.25 19.77 9.09
CA ASP A 182 -5.48 20.62 7.91
C ASP A 182 -6.77 20.28 7.16
N LYS A 183 -7.49 19.22 7.54
CA LYS A 183 -8.68 18.77 6.83
C LYS A 183 -9.93 19.44 7.40
N VAL A 184 -10.61 20.24 6.59
CA VAL A 184 -11.94 20.79 6.92
C VAL A 184 -12.96 19.65 6.93
N ILE A 185 -13.64 19.48 8.08
CA ILE A 185 -14.73 18.51 8.26
C ILE A 185 -16.08 19.18 7.95
N ARG A 186 -16.23 20.44 8.35
CA ARG A 186 -17.38 21.28 8.04
C ARG A 186 -16.92 22.71 7.82
N TYR A 187 -17.27 23.30 6.69
CA TYR A 187 -17.00 24.71 6.43
C TYR A 187 -17.81 25.61 7.36
N ALA A 188 -17.25 26.74 7.77
CA ALA A 188 -18.01 27.76 8.48
C ALA A 188 -18.97 28.42 7.50
N LYS A 189 -20.28 28.39 7.78
CA LYS A 189 -21.25 29.03 6.90
C LYS A 189 -21.45 30.47 7.29
N VAL A 190 -21.27 31.37 6.34
CA VAL A 190 -21.20 32.81 6.58
C VAL A 190 -22.10 33.60 5.65
N VAL A 191 -22.46 34.80 6.09
CA VAL A 191 -23.11 35.84 5.29
C VAL A 191 -22.09 36.91 4.94
N ILE A 192 -22.00 37.30 3.68
CA ILE A 192 -21.04 38.32 3.22
C ILE A 192 -21.76 39.65 2.95
N GLY A 193 -21.10 40.77 3.24
CA GLY A 193 -21.56 42.09 2.85
C GLY A 193 -21.28 42.36 1.37
N ALA A 194 -22.31 42.65 0.57
CA ALA A 194 -22.19 43.09 -0.82
C ALA A 194 -21.88 44.59 -0.96
#